data_AF-A0AAE0HJ92-F1
#
_entry.id   AF-A0AAE0HJ92-F1
#
_cell.length_a   1.000
_cell.length_b   1.000
_cell.length_c   1.000
_cell.angle_alpha   90.00
_cell.angle_beta   90.00
_cell.angle_gamma   90.00
#
_symmetry.space_group_name_H-M   'P 1'
#
loop_
_entity.id
_entity.type
_entity.pdbx_description
1 polymer ?
#
loop_
_entity_poly.entity_id
_entity_poly.type
_entity_poly.pdbx_seq_one_letter_code
_entity_poly.pdbx_strand_id
1 'polypeptide(L)'
;MVNLEWNHFGPIPPIEVEAIIEAEKFCRELAEAFPAFAADFNGKFTAWQKKWFDPERPASSSALERCELPEYDPLLFLGPKTIPLVVFELSKPGNFIATTLYNHLETDKHAKVDPEDVLNHLTLNRHANLVVELNRERRQRARVHMEAWKARRAQNLTNPPSSSSEESSNTPAAADPDTACPEYDALVAMGSGIIAHVMLEYSRDRAGPWHKLMHQLVCERPAMDVDGGVSLGGGGGEGEYERWRDWFEHQEHHEASGGLTPGYLRNCGTWS
;
A
#
# COMPACT_ATOMS: atom_id res chain seq x y z
N MET A 1 1.38 -7.30 19.39
CA MET A 1 -0.07 -7.08 19.28
C MET A 1 -0.47 -6.23 20.46
N VAL A 2 -0.76 -4.96 20.24
CA VAL A 2 -1.36 -4.13 21.28
C VAL A 2 -2.80 -4.60 21.41
N ASN A 3 -3.16 -5.14 22.58
CA ASN A 3 -4.53 -5.55 22.86
C ASN A 3 -5.30 -4.27 23.21
N LEU A 4 -5.73 -3.55 22.16
CA LEU A 4 -6.49 -2.31 22.33
C LEU A 4 -7.94 -2.65 22.68
N GLU A 5 -8.20 -2.94 23.97
CA GLU A 5 -9.56 -2.95 24.51
C GLU A 5 -10.10 -1.51 24.54
N TRP A 6 -10.56 -1.03 23.40
CA TRP A 6 -11.17 0.28 23.30
C TRP A 6 -12.56 0.26 23.90
N ASN A 7 -12.78 0.98 25.00
CA ASN A 7 -14.13 1.29 25.45
C ASN A 7 -14.86 2.05 24.34
N HIS A 8 -15.90 1.43 23.76
CA HIS A 8 -16.62 1.96 22.61
C HIS A 8 -17.39 3.26 22.95
N PHE A 9 -17.70 3.50 24.22
CA PHE A 9 -18.39 4.71 24.70
C PHE A 9 -17.47 5.75 25.36
N GLY A 10 -16.15 5.53 25.36
CA GLY A 10 -15.17 6.47 25.90
C GLY A 10 -14.95 7.69 25.00
N PRO A 11 -14.29 8.75 25.50
CA PRO A 11 -13.82 9.84 24.67
C PRO A 11 -12.94 9.28 23.52
N ILE A 12 -13.00 9.92 22.36
CA ILE A 12 -12.19 9.53 21.21
C ILE A 12 -10.72 9.67 21.62
N PRO A 13 -9.95 8.57 21.61
CA PRO A 13 -8.55 8.65 21.96
C PRO A 13 -7.85 9.58 20.97
N PRO A 14 -6.99 10.50 21.43
CA PRO A 14 -6.14 11.24 20.52
C PRO A 14 -5.22 10.26 19.78
N ILE A 15 -4.78 10.65 18.58
CA ILE A 15 -3.70 9.95 17.88
C ILE A 15 -2.45 10.03 18.77
N GLU A 16 -1.71 8.93 18.88
CA GLU A 16 -0.40 8.94 19.53
C GLU A 16 0.53 9.89 18.76
N VAL A 17 1.24 10.74 19.50
CA VAL A 17 2.12 11.77 18.91
C VAL A 17 3.20 11.11 18.05
N GLU A 18 3.69 9.96 18.49
CA GLU A 18 4.65 9.14 17.76
C GLU A 18 4.11 8.67 16.41
N ALA A 19 2.83 8.30 16.32
CA ALA A 19 2.21 7.88 15.06
C ALA A 19 2.14 9.04 14.06
N ILE A 20 1.83 10.26 14.52
CA ILE A 20 1.84 11.48 13.70
C ILE A 20 3.26 11.75 13.19
N ILE A 21 4.27 11.75 14.08
CA ILE A 21 5.67 12.00 13.73
C ILE A 21 6.17 10.97 12.73
N GLU A 22 5.83 9.69 12.91
CA GLU A 22 6.20 8.63 11.99
C GLU A 22 5.55 8.81 10.62
N ALA A 23 4.25 9.10 10.55
CA ALA A 23 3.54 9.35 9.30
C ALA A 23 4.13 10.53 8.53
N GLU A 24 4.39 11.65 9.22
CA GLU A 24 5.04 12.83 8.64
C GLU A 24 6.43 12.50 8.11
N LYS A 25 7.25 11.82 8.93
CA LYS A 25 8.60 11.41 8.52
C LYS A 25 8.58 10.54 7.27
N PHE A 26 7.66 9.57 7.18
CA PHE A 26 7.55 8.71 6.00
C PHE A 26 7.16 9.51 4.76
N CYS A 27 6.16 10.40 4.88
CA CYS A 27 5.71 11.20 3.75
C CYS A 27 6.79 12.16 3.26
N ARG A 28 7.59 12.73 4.17
CA ARG A 28 8.76 13.53 3.80
C ARG A 28 9.79 12.70 3.03
N GLU A 29 10.17 11.53 3.54
CA GLU A 29 11.10 10.62 2.83
C GLU A 29 10.56 10.22 1.44
N LEU A 30 9.25 10.00 1.33
CA LEU A 30 8.60 9.66 0.07
C LEU A 30 8.58 10.83 -0.91
N ALA A 31 8.28 12.04 -0.44
CA ALA A 31 8.29 13.25 -1.27
C ALA A 31 9.71 13.64 -1.72
N GLU A 32 10.73 13.37 -0.90
CA GLU A 32 12.13 13.54 -1.28
C GLU A 32 12.57 12.54 -2.35
N ALA A 33 12.16 11.27 -2.21
CA ALA A 33 12.52 10.22 -3.17
C ALA A 33 11.70 10.26 -4.48
N PHE A 34 10.43 10.66 -4.40
CA PHE A 34 9.45 10.63 -5.49
C PHE A 34 8.61 11.93 -5.54
N PRO A 35 9.22 13.08 -5.88
CA PRO A 35 8.57 14.38 -5.78
C PRO A 35 7.36 14.53 -6.71
N ALA A 36 7.40 13.94 -7.92
CA ALA A 36 6.29 14.01 -8.86
C ALA A 36 5.05 13.29 -8.32
N PHE A 37 5.24 12.10 -7.73
CA PHE A 37 4.18 11.34 -7.07
C PHE A 37 3.51 12.14 -5.95
N ALA A 38 4.30 12.69 -5.03
CA ALA A 38 3.79 13.44 -3.88
C ALA A 38 3.05 14.72 -4.32
N ALA A 39 3.58 15.44 -5.32
CA ALA A 39 2.95 16.63 -5.86
C ALA A 39 1.61 16.32 -6.54
N ASP A 40 1.55 15.25 -7.33
CA ASP A 40 0.34 14.82 -8.03
C ASP A 40 -0.77 14.40 -7.06
N PHE A 41 -0.44 13.58 -6.05
CA PHE A 41 -1.37 13.24 -4.96
C PHE A 41 -1.88 14.50 -4.26
N ASN A 42 -0.99 15.40 -3.83
CA ASN A 42 -1.38 16.61 -3.09
C ASN A 42 -2.29 17.52 -3.92
N GLY A 43 -2.03 17.64 -5.22
CA GLY A 43 -2.89 18.39 -6.15
C GLY A 43 -4.30 17.81 -6.23
N LYS A 44 -4.41 16.50 -6.47
CA LYS A 44 -5.70 15.78 -6.53
C LYS A 44 -6.45 15.80 -5.19
N PHE A 45 -5.74 15.57 -4.09
CA PHE A 45 -6.32 15.56 -2.73
C PHE A 45 -6.85 16.94 -2.36
N THR A 46 -6.08 18.00 -2.62
CA THR A 46 -6.51 19.39 -2.36
C THR A 46 -7.74 19.76 -3.19
N ALA A 47 -7.83 19.31 -4.45
CA ALA A 47 -8.99 19.55 -5.29
C ALA A 47 -10.25 18.89 -4.72
N TRP A 48 -10.16 17.63 -4.31
CA TRP A 48 -11.25 16.91 -3.65
C TRP A 48 -11.63 17.53 -2.29
N GLN A 49 -10.65 17.88 -1.45
CA GLN A 49 -10.87 18.46 -0.12
C GLN A 49 -11.67 19.76 -0.17
N LYS A 50 -11.41 20.63 -1.15
CA LYS A 50 -12.15 21.89 -1.34
C LYS A 50 -13.64 21.68 -1.57
N LYS A 51 -14.05 20.52 -2.07
CA LYS A 51 -15.44 20.16 -2.40
C LYS A 51 -16.18 19.48 -1.25
N TRP A 52 -15.51 19.19 -0.14
CA TRP A 52 -16.15 18.55 1.00
C TRP A 52 -17.30 19.38 1.57
N PHE A 53 -17.11 20.69 1.76
CA PHE A 53 -18.09 21.59 2.40
C PHE A 53 -18.59 22.69 1.45
N ASP A 54 -18.67 22.38 0.16
CA ASP A 54 -19.15 23.32 -0.85
C ASP A 54 -20.62 23.71 -0.54
N PRO A 55 -20.92 25.01 -0.30
CA PRO A 55 -22.25 25.45 0.08
C PRO A 55 -23.28 25.32 -1.05
N GLU A 56 -22.83 25.14 -2.30
CA GLU A 56 -23.71 24.90 -3.45
C GLU A 56 -24.24 23.46 -3.48
N ARG A 57 -23.68 22.56 -2.65
CA ARG A 57 -24.14 21.17 -2.54
C ARG A 57 -25.18 21.02 -1.44
N PRO A 58 -26.16 20.12 -1.61
CA PRO A 58 -27.03 19.72 -0.52
C PRO A 58 -26.22 19.30 0.70
N ALA A 59 -26.59 19.81 1.87
CA ALA A 59 -25.94 19.43 3.11
C ALA A 59 -26.14 17.92 3.34
N SER A 60 -25.05 17.17 3.33
CA SER A 60 -25.04 15.74 3.64
C SER A 60 -24.19 15.45 4.86
N SER A 61 -24.74 14.63 5.76
CA SER A 61 -23.98 14.02 6.86
C SER A 61 -23.27 12.72 6.44
N SER A 62 -23.53 12.21 5.24
CA SER A 62 -22.90 10.99 4.73
C SER A 62 -21.49 11.29 4.21
N ALA A 63 -20.49 10.58 4.74
CA ALA A 63 -19.13 10.64 4.20
C ALA A 63 -19.05 10.05 2.79
N LEU A 64 -19.93 9.09 2.46
CA LEU A 64 -19.96 8.43 1.16
C LEU A 64 -20.47 9.37 0.07
N GLU A 65 -21.53 10.14 0.33
CA GLU A 65 -22.04 11.16 -0.62
C GLU A 65 -21.00 12.27 -0.90
N ARG A 66 -20.04 12.47 0.01
CA ARG A 66 -18.91 13.39 -0.19
C ARG A 66 -17.80 12.80 -1.08
N CYS A 67 -17.86 11.51 -1.38
CA CYS A 67 -16.98 10.81 -2.31
C CYS A 67 -17.60 10.69 -3.71
N GLU A 68 -18.89 10.99 -3.89
CA GLU A 68 -19.57 11.07 -5.20
C GLU A 68 -19.22 12.40 -5.90
N LEU A 69 -17.93 12.60 -6.16
CA LEU A 69 -17.37 13.81 -6.77
C LEU A 69 -16.41 13.45 -7.89
N PRO A 70 -16.41 14.18 -9.01
CA PRO A 70 -15.44 13.96 -10.09
C PRO A 70 -13.98 14.06 -9.63
N GLU A 71 -13.69 14.86 -8.60
CA GLU A 71 -12.35 15.00 -8.03
C GLU A 71 -11.91 13.80 -7.18
N TYR A 72 -12.83 12.90 -6.83
CA TYR A 72 -12.55 11.71 -6.04
C TYR A 72 -11.92 10.59 -6.88
N ASP A 73 -12.45 10.34 -8.08
CA ASP A 73 -11.99 9.24 -8.94
C ASP A 73 -10.48 9.31 -9.26
N PRO A 74 -9.88 10.48 -9.58
CA PRO A 74 -8.44 10.59 -9.77
C PRO A 74 -7.61 10.09 -8.58
N LEU A 75 -8.11 10.19 -7.35
CA LEU A 75 -7.42 9.65 -6.17
C LEU A 75 -7.51 8.13 -6.09
N LEU A 76 -8.64 7.55 -6.49
CA LEU A 76 -8.79 6.10 -6.58
C LEU A 76 -7.87 5.51 -7.65
N PHE A 77 -7.73 6.17 -8.79
CA PHE A 77 -6.86 5.70 -9.88
C PHE A 77 -5.37 5.69 -9.51
N LEU A 78 -4.93 6.55 -8.58
CA LEU A 78 -3.57 6.46 -8.04
C LEU A 78 -3.34 5.19 -7.23
N GLY A 79 -4.39 4.58 -6.68
CA GLY A 79 -4.36 3.27 -6.05
C GLY A 79 -3.62 3.17 -4.70
N PRO A 80 -3.40 1.94 -4.21
CA PRO A 80 -2.84 1.66 -2.88
C PRO A 80 -1.46 2.27 -2.60
N LYS A 81 -0.69 2.62 -3.64
CA LYS A 81 0.60 3.33 -3.48
C LYS A 81 0.47 4.67 -2.75
N THR A 82 -0.72 5.27 -2.73
CA THR A 82 -1.00 6.53 -2.02
C THR A 82 -1.36 6.39 -0.55
N ILE A 83 -1.59 5.16 -0.05
CA ILE A 83 -2.04 4.92 1.33
C ILE A 83 -1.22 5.71 2.37
N PRO A 84 0.13 5.73 2.34
CA PRO A 84 0.88 6.47 3.34
C PRO A 84 0.66 7.99 3.29
N LEU A 85 0.43 8.57 2.11
CA LEU A 85 0.09 9.99 1.97
C LEU A 85 -1.32 10.27 2.52
N VAL A 86 -2.28 9.39 2.27
CA VAL A 86 -3.64 9.48 2.86
C VAL A 86 -3.58 9.37 4.39
N VAL A 87 -2.75 8.49 4.93
CA VAL A 87 -2.53 8.34 6.38
C VAL A 87 -1.98 9.63 7.00
N PHE A 88 -1.02 10.28 6.34
CA PHE A 88 -0.52 11.58 6.81
C PHE A 88 -1.55 12.70 6.69
N GLU A 89 -2.39 12.70 5.65
CA GLU A 89 -3.51 13.65 5.61
C GLU A 89 -4.51 13.39 6.75
N LEU A 90 -4.78 12.13 7.09
CA LEU A 90 -5.65 11.74 8.21
C LEU A 90 -5.09 12.12 9.59
N SER A 91 -3.77 12.26 9.73
CA SER A 91 -3.17 12.73 10.97
C SER A 91 -3.38 14.23 11.21
N LYS A 92 -3.89 14.98 10.22
CA LYS A 92 -4.20 16.40 10.33
C LYS A 92 -5.65 16.62 10.79
N PRO A 93 -5.92 17.62 11.66
CA PRO A 93 -7.27 17.94 12.08
C PRO A 93 -8.19 18.27 10.89
N GLY A 94 -9.42 17.76 10.91
CA GLY A 94 -10.45 18.06 9.90
C GLY A 94 -10.43 17.20 8.63
N ASN A 95 -9.45 16.30 8.48
CA ASN A 95 -9.31 15.44 7.31
C ASN A 95 -10.01 14.07 7.42
N PHE A 96 -10.91 13.90 8.38
CA PHE A 96 -11.55 12.62 8.67
C PHE A 96 -12.38 12.03 7.51
N ILE A 97 -12.81 12.84 6.54
CA ILE A 97 -13.49 12.38 5.31
C ILE A 97 -12.57 11.50 4.46
N ALA A 98 -11.24 11.69 4.55
CA ALA A 98 -10.27 10.87 3.84
C ALA A 98 -10.23 9.40 4.31
N THR A 99 -10.91 9.05 5.40
CA THR A 99 -11.03 7.65 5.85
C THR A 99 -11.76 6.81 4.80
N THR A 100 -12.73 7.38 4.08
CA THR A 100 -13.43 6.67 3.00
C THR A 100 -12.47 6.34 1.85
N LEU A 101 -11.60 7.29 1.47
CA LEU A 101 -10.53 7.05 0.49
C LEU A 101 -9.61 5.92 0.95
N TYR A 102 -9.12 5.99 2.19
CA TYR A 102 -8.27 4.93 2.76
C TYR A 102 -8.95 3.54 2.66
N ASN A 103 -10.20 3.43 3.10
CA ASN A 103 -10.93 2.16 3.11
C ASN A 103 -11.21 1.60 1.70
N HIS A 104 -11.37 2.47 0.69
CA HIS A 104 -11.47 2.05 -0.71
C HIS A 104 -10.14 1.56 -1.28
N LEU A 105 -9.03 2.22 -0.94
CA LEU A 105 -7.70 1.85 -1.41
C LEU A 105 -7.15 0.60 -0.72
N GLU A 106 -7.45 0.44 0.57
CA GLU A 106 -6.98 -0.70 1.35
C GLU A 106 -7.63 -1.99 0.87
N THR A 107 -6.87 -3.09 0.84
CA THR A 107 -7.40 -4.43 0.48
C THR A 107 -7.26 -5.42 1.63
N ASP A 108 -6.31 -5.21 2.54
CA ASP A 108 -6.12 -6.02 3.73
C ASP A 108 -7.23 -5.74 4.75
N LYS A 109 -8.08 -6.74 5.00
CA LYS A 109 -9.19 -6.65 5.96
C LYS A 109 -8.72 -6.33 7.38
N HIS A 110 -7.50 -6.70 7.75
CA HIS A 110 -6.94 -6.42 9.08
C HIS A 110 -6.43 -4.99 9.23
N ALA A 111 -6.32 -4.25 8.13
CA ALA A 111 -5.91 -2.86 8.12
C ALA A 111 -7.04 -1.91 7.71
N LYS A 112 -8.21 -2.42 7.31
CA LYS A 112 -9.42 -1.62 7.13
C LYS A 112 -10.03 -1.28 8.47
N VAL A 113 -10.59 -0.08 8.56
CA VAL A 113 -11.54 0.23 9.63
C VAL A 113 -12.92 -0.11 9.11
N ASP A 114 -13.62 -1.01 9.79
CA ASP A 114 -14.95 -1.47 9.38
C ASP A 114 -15.94 -0.29 9.33
N PRO A 115 -16.50 0.05 8.14
CA PRO A 115 -17.49 1.12 8.03
C PRO A 115 -18.79 0.80 8.77
N GLU A 116 -19.11 -0.50 8.96
CA GLU A 116 -20.31 -1.00 9.65
C GLU A 116 -20.15 -1.10 11.16
N ASP A 117 -18.96 -0.82 11.70
CA ASP A 117 -18.75 -0.70 13.14
C ASP A 117 -19.39 0.61 13.65
N VAL A 118 -20.71 0.56 13.83
CA VAL A 118 -21.58 1.68 14.23
C VAL A 118 -21.08 2.37 15.51
N LEU A 119 -20.41 1.63 16.39
CA LEU A 119 -19.89 2.15 17.65
C LEU A 119 -18.65 3.03 17.47
N ASN A 120 -17.89 2.82 16.38
CA ASN A 120 -16.83 3.72 15.93
C ASN A 120 -17.33 4.75 14.88
N HIS A 121 -18.42 4.44 14.17
CA HIS A 121 -19.02 5.24 13.10
C HIS A 121 -19.57 6.61 13.54
N LEU A 122 -20.04 6.73 14.79
CA LEU A 122 -20.57 8.00 15.32
C LEU A 122 -19.51 9.12 15.34
N THR A 123 -18.22 8.81 15.12
CA THR A 123 -17.24 9.86 14.86
C THR A 123 -16.16 9.41 13.89
N LEU A 124 -16.25 9.87 12.63
CA LEU A 124 -15.21 9.69 11.61
C LEU A 124 -13.79 10.07 12.08
N ASN A 125 -13.67 11.00 13.04
CA ASN A 125 -12.39 11.31 13.69
C ASN A 125 -11.76 10.08 14.37
N ARG A 126 -12.57 9.22 15.01
CA ARG A 126 -12.06 8.00 15.63
C ARG A 126 -11.51 7.03 14.58
N HIS A 127 -12.19 6.92 13.43
CA HIS A 127 -11.70 6.09 12.33
C HIS A 127 -10.39 6.62 11.78
N ALA A 128 -10.28 7.94 11.57
CA ALA A 128 -9.04 8.57 11.14
C ALA A 128 -7.89 8.25 12.11
N ASN A 129 -8.13 8.36 13.42
CA ASN A 129 -7.12 8.05 14.43
C ASN A 129 -6.70 6.57 14.38
N LEU A 130 -7.66 5.64 14.28
CA LEU A 130 -7.36 4.21 14.16
C LEU A 130 -6.56 3.89 12.90
N VAL A 131 -6.88 4.50 11.76
CA VAL A 131 -6.12 4.32 10.51
C VAL A 131 -4.66 4.74 10.70
N VAL A 132 -4.41 5.87 11.37
CA VAL A 132 -3.04 6.36 11.61
C VAL A 132 -2.25 5.38 12.49
N GLU A 133 -2.83 4.89 13.58
CA GLU A 133 -2.17 3.89 14.44
C GLU A 133 -1.93 2.56 13.73
N LEU A 134 -2.93 2.03 13.02
CA LEU A 134 -2.81 0.77 12.27
C LEU A 134 -1.69 0.85 11.23
N ASN A 135 -1.52 2.00 10.57
CA ASN A 135 -0.48 2.18 9.57
C ASN A 135 0.91 2.39 10.18
N ARG A 136 1.01 2.93 11.40
CA ARG A 136 2.27 2.92 12.16
C ARG A 136 2.71 1.48 12.45
N GLU A 137 1.81 0.65 12.97
CA GLU A 137 2.11 -0.77 13.23
C GLU A 137 2.46 -1.53 11.95
N ARG A 138 1.71 -1.30 10.87
CA ARG A 138 2.01 -1.85 9.54
C ARG A 138 3.41 -1.46 9.09
N ARG A 139 3.77 -0.18 9.14
CA ARG A 139 5.10 0.29 8.74
C ARG A 139 6.20 -0.42 9.53
N GLN A 140 6.01 -0.58 10.83
CA GLN A 140 6.97 -1.30 11.69
C GLN A 140 7.12 -2.76 11.25
N ARG A 141 6.02 -3.47 11.01
CA ARG A 141 6.04 -4.85 10.52
C ARG A 141 6.70 -4.97 9.15
N ALA A 142 6.35 -4.09 8.22
CA ALA A 142 6.93 -4.05 6.87
C ALA A 142 8.45 -3.91 6.94
N ARG A 143 8.94 -2.96 7.76
CA ARG A 143 10.39 -2.77 7.97
C ARG A 143 11.07 -4.03 8.50
N VAL A 144 10.51 -4.65 9.54
CA VAL A 144 11.07 -5.89 10.13
C VAL A 144 11.16 -7.01 9.09
N HIS A 145 10.09 -7.23 8.31
CA HIS A 145 10.09 -8.26 7.28
C HIS A 145 11.05 -7.95 6.11
N MET A 146 11.15 -6.69 5.68
CA MET A 146 12.12 -6.28 4.65
C MET A 146 13.57 -6.45 5.12
N GLU A 147 13.88 -6.15 6.37
CA GLU A 147 15.20 -6.37 6.96
C GLU A 147 15.53 -7.86 7.07
N ALA A 148 14.58 -8.68 7.52
CA ALA A 148 14.74 -10.14 7.60
C ALA A 148 14.96 -10.75 6.20
N TRP A 149 14.20 -10.31 5.20
CA TRP A 149 14.34 -10.76 3.81
C TRP A 149 15.72 -10.39 3.23
N LYS A 150 16.18 -9.15 3.43
CA LYS A 150 17.53 -8.72 3.06
C LYS A 150 18.62 -9.57 3.72
N ALA A 151 18.49 -9.85 5.02
CA ALA A 151 19.45 -10.65 5.76
C ALA A 151 19.51 -12.10 5.26
N ARG A 152 18.35 -12.71 4.99
CA ARG A 152 18.23 -14.06 4.42
C ARG A 152 18.92 -14.14 3.05
N ARG A 153 18.68 -13.16 2.17
CA ARG A 153 19.36 -13.08 0.87
C ARG A 153 20.87 -12.96 1.01
N ALA A 154 21.36 -12.11 1.91
CA ALA A 154 22.80 -11.98 2.17
C ALA A 154 23.42 -13.30 2.66
N GLN A 155 22.69 -14.08 3.47
CA GLN A 155 23.12 -15.42 3.89
C GLN A 155 23.18 -16.39 2.71
N ASN A 156 22.18 -16.39 1.83
CA ASN A 156 22.16 -17.25 0.64
C ASN A 156 23.30 -16.90 -0.35
N LEU A 157 23.69 -15.62 -0.43
CA LEU A 157 24.83 -15.19 -1.26
C LEU A 157 26.19 -15.61 -0.70
N THR A 158 26.33 -15.63 0.63
CA THR A 158 27.58 -16.01 1.31
C THR A 158 27.72 -17.53 1.46
N ASN A 159 26.61 -18.23 1.70
CA ASN A 159 26.52 -19.68 1.83
C ASN A 159 25.47 -20.20 0.85
N PRO A 160 25.77 -20.22 -0.47
CA PRO A 160 24.86 -20.80 -1.44
C PRO A 160 24.55 -22.23 -1.00
N PRO A 161 23.27 -22.65 -0.97
CA PRO A 161 22.92 -24.01 -0.61
C PRO A 161 23.72 -24.94 -1.49
N SER A 162 24.62 -25.71 -0.88
CA SER A 162 25.50 -26.63 -1.58
C SER A 162 24.62 -27.47 -2.51
N SER A 163 24.80 -27.31 -3.81
CA SER A 163 24.10 -28.03 -4.87
C SER A 163 24.52 -29.50 -4.93
N SER A 164 24.78 -30.12 -3.77
CA SER A 164 25.25 -31.48 -3.58
C SER A 164 24.07 -32.43 -3.44
N SER A 165 23.36 -32.63 -4.54
CA SER A 165 22.63 -33.86 -4.81
C SER A 165 22.31 -33.87 -6.30
N GLU A 166 23.27 -34.36 -7.09
CA GLU A 166 23.04 -34.90 -8.42
C GLU A 166 22.10 -36.11 -8.30
N GLU A 167 20.78 -35.93 -8.16
CA GLU A 167 19.87 -37.06 -8.36
C GLU A 167 18.44 -36.61 -8.69
N SER A 168 18.01 -37.03 -9.88
CA SER A 168 16.63 -37.11 -10.38
C SER A 168 16.12 -35.96 -11.26
N SER A 169 16.18 -36.20 -12.57
CA SER A 169 15.82 -35.33 -13.71
C SER A 169 14.33 -35.00 -13.88
N ASN A 170 13.50 -34.91 -12.84
CA ASN A 170 12.06 -34.59 -12.99
C ASN A 170 11.51 -33.57 -12.00
N THR A 171 12.35 -32.86 -11.24
CA THR A 171 11.88 -31.84 -10.30
C THR A 171 11.50 -30.57 -11.06
N PRO A 172 10.30 -29.98 -10.85
CA PRO A 172 9.93 -28.69 -11.41
C PRO A 172 11.02 -27.65 -11.09
N ALA A 173 11.24 -26.72 -12.02
CA ALA A 173 12.29 -25.71 -11.94
C ALA A 173 12.45 -25.18 -10.51
N ALA A 174 13.67 -25.28 -9.97
CA ALA A 174 13.95 -24.92 -8.58
C ALA A 174 13.39 -23.52 -8.30
N ALA A 175 12.49 -23.43 -7.32
CA ALA A 175 11.87 -22.18 -6.93
C ALA A 175 12.96 -21.15 -6.58
N ASP A 176 12.78 -19.91 -7.03
CA ASP A 176 13.74 -18.82 -6.79
C ASP A 176 13.95 -18.65 -5.27
N PRO A 177 15.20 -18.78 -4.77
CA PRO A 177 15.48 -18.74 -3.33
C PRO A 177 15.15 -17.38 -2.70
N ASP A 178 15.05 -16.29 -3.48
CA ASP A 178 14.65 -14.98 -2.99
C ASP A 178 13.13 -14.92 -2.72
N THR A 179 12.31 -15.63 -3.49
CA THR A 179 10.84 -15.58 -3.34
C THR A 179 10.27 -16.78 -2.60
N ALA A 180 10.99 -17.91 -2.57
CA ALA A 180 10.60 -19.12 -1.85
C ALA A 180 11.04 -19.09 -0.38
N CYS A 181 10.69 -18.02 0.34
CA CYS A 181 11.01 -17.89 1.77
C CYS A 181 9.87 -17.25 2.58
N PRO A 182 9.75 -17.59 3.88
CA PRO A 182 8.67 -17.08 4.74
C PRO A 182 8.67 -15.55 4.87
N GLU A 183 9.84 -14.91 4.79
CA GLU A 183 9.95 -13.45 4.86
C GLU A 183 9.32 -12.75 3.64
N TYR A 184 9.51 -13.33 2.45
CA TYR A 184 8.86 -12.86 1.24
C TYR A 184 7.34 -13.06 1.32
N ASP A 185 6.90 -14.26 1.73
CA ASP A 185 5.48 -14.57 1.90
C ASP A 185 4.80 -13.63 2.91
N ALA A 186 5.50 -13.28 3.99
CA ALA A 186 5.00 -12.32 4.97
C ALA A 186 4.80 -10.92 4.35
N LEU A 187 5.74 -10.45 3.52
CA LEU A 187 5.60 -9.17 2.80
C LEU A 187 4.44 -9.20 1.81
N VAL A 188 4.29 -10.30 1.06
CA VAL A 188 3.17 -10.49 0.12
C VAL A 188 1.84 -10.49 0.86
N ALA A 189 1.75 -11.15 2.01
CA ALA A 189 0.55 -11.21 2.84
C ALA A 189 0.12 -9.84 3.40
N MET A 190 1.04 -8.86 3.49
CA MET A 190 0.69 -7.48 3.87
C MET A 190 -0.04 -6.71 2.75
N GLY A 191 -0.02 -7.23 1.52
CA GLY A 191 -0.77 -6.69 0.39
C GLY A 191 -0.27 -5.35 -0.14
N SER A 192 -1.06 -4.76 -1.05
CA SER A 192 -0.71 -3.55 -1.80
C SER A 192 -0.49 -2.30 -0.93
N GLY A 193 -0.94 -2.31 0.33
CA GLY A 193 -0.69 -1.23 1.30
C GLY A 193 0.79 -0.97 1.62
N ILE A 194 1.70 -1.91 1.31
CA ILE A 194 3.14 -1.72 1.49
C ILE A 194 3.89 -1.28 0.23
N ILE A 195 3.22 -1.03 -0.90
CA ILE A 195 3.88 -0.65 -2.17
C ILE A 195 4.83 0.53 -2.01
N ALA A 196 4.40 1.63 -1.38
CA ALA A 196 5.25 2.81 -1.20
C ALA A 196 6.46 2.52 -0.28
N HIS A 197 6.31 1.60 0.69
CA HIS A 197 7.39 1.18 1.57
C HIS A 197 8.46 0.42 0.76
N VAL A 198 8.02 -0.49 -0.10
CA VAL A 198 8.92 -1.25 -0.98
C VAL A 198 9.63 -0.31 -1.95
N MET A 199 8.93 0.63 -2.57
CA MET A 199 9.54 1.60 -3.49
C MET A 199 10.58 2.49 -2.79
N LEU A 200 10.33 2.90 -1.55
CA LEU A 200 11.30 3.68 -0.78
C LEU A 200 12.55 2.86 -0.42
N GLU A 201 12.41 1.56 -0.13
CA GLU A 201 13.58 0.68 0.03
C GLU A 201 14.28 0.42 -1.31
N TYR A 202 13.54 0.28 -2.40
CA TYR A 202 14.07 0.07 -3.74
C TYR A 202 14.91 1.26 -4.22
N SER A 203 14.51 2.49 -3.89
CA SER A 203 15.30 3.68 -4.23
C SER A 203 16.64 3.74 -3.50
N ARG A 204 16.74 3.14 -2.30
CA ARG A 204 17.94 3.04 -1.47
C ARG A 204 18.85 1.88 -1.89
N ASP A 205 18.25 0.75 -2.28
CA ASP A 205 18.96 -0.46 -2.70
C ASP A 205 18.45 -0.95 -4.06
N ARG A 206 18.95 -0.31 -5.14
CA ARG A 206 18.52 -0.62 -6.51
C ARG A 206 18.94 -2.01 -7.01
N ALA A 207 19.91 -2.65 -6.35
CA ALA A 207 20.40 -4.00 -6.69
C ALA A 207 19.63 -5.11 -5.94
N GLY A 208 18.71 -4.73 -5.05
CA GLY A 208 17.84 -5.65 -4.35
C GLY A 208 16.78 -6.30 -5.26
N PRO A 209 16.20 -7.43 -4.86
CA PRO A 209 15.18 -8.16 -5.64
C PRO A 209 13.79 -7.51 -5.53
N TRP A 210 13.72 -6.19 -5.30
CA TRP A 210 12.48 -5.48 -4.99
C TRP A 210 11.47 -5.53 -6.12
N HIS A 211 11.92 -5.60 -7.38
CA HIS A 211 11.04 -5.76 -8.55
C HIS A 211 10.15 -7.02 -8.42
N LYS A 212 10.66 -8.12 -7.85
CA LYS A 212 9.89 -9.37 -7.67
C LYS A 212 8.71 -9.12 -6.73
N LEU A 213 8.99 -8.48 -5.60
CA LEU A 213 7.97 -8.11 -4.62
C LEU A 213 6.99 -7.09 -5.21
N MET A 214 7.47 -6.07 -5.92
CA MET A 214 6.62 -5.08 -6.60
C MET A 214 5.65 -5.73 -7.59
N HIS A 215 6.14 -6.68 -8.41
CA HIS A 215 5.27 -7.44 -9.31
C HIS A 215 4.18 -8.18 -8.54
N GLN A 216 4.52 -8.87 -7.46
CA GLN A 216 3.56 -9.62 -6.65
C GLN A 216 2.52 -8.71 -5.98
N LEU A 217 2.95 -7.56 -5.44
CA LEU A 217 2.08 -6.61 -4.75
C LEU A 217 1.14 -5.84 -5.68
N VAL A 218 1.57 -5.55 -6.92
CA VAL A 218 0.80 -4.74 -7.87
C VAL A 218 -0.09 -5.60 -8.76
N CYS A 219 0.36 -6.79 -9.17
CA CYS A 219 -0.42 -7.65 -10.05
C CYS A 219 -1.43 -8.54 -9.30
N GLU A 220 -1.29 -8.70 -7.98
CA GLU A 220 -2.13 -9.55 -7.12
C GLU A 220 -2.28 -11.01 -7.62
N ARG A 221 -1.48 -11.45 -8.59
CA ARG A 221 -1.55 -12.80 -9.14
C ARG A 221 -0.67 -13.73 -8.31
N PRO A 222 -1.21 -14.84 -7.78
CA PRO A 222 -0.36 -15.91 -7.27
C PRO A 222 0.54 -16.37 -8.41
N ALA A 223 1.84 -16.50 -8.14
CA ALA A 223 2.84 -16.92 -9.13
C ALA A 223 2.60 -18.35 -9.71
N MET A 224 1.53 -19.04 -9.34
CA MET A 224 1.34 -20.48 -9.58
C MET A 224 0.53 -20.87 -10.83
N ASP A 225 -0.25 -19.99 -11.47
CA ASP A 225 -1.22 -20.44 -12.50
C ASP A 225 -1.04 -19.86 -13.91
N VAL A 226 0.10 -19.24 -14.21
CA VAL A 226 0.37 -18.82 -15.59
C VAL A 226 1.04 -19.96 -16.35
N ASP A 227 0.24 -20.95 -16.74
CA ASP A 227 0.60 -22.06 -17.64
C ASP A 227 0.86 -21.59 -19.10
N GLY A 228 1.08 -20.28 -19.28
CA GLY A 228 1.20 -19.59 -20.54
C GLY A 228 2.30 -18.53 -20.49
N GLY A 229 3.53 -18.96 -20.16
CA GLY A 229 4.77 -18.59 -20.86
C GLY A 229 5.08 -17.13 -21.23
N VAL A 230 4.38 -16.12 -20.74
CA VAL A 230 4.86 -14.74 -20.79
C VAL A 230 5.82 -14.58 -19.63
N SER A 231 6.98 -15.23 -19.81
CA SER A 231 8.18 -14.88 -19.08
C SER A 231 8.41 -13.40 -19.37
N LEU A 232 8.04 -12.52 -18.44
CA LEU A 232 8.60 -11.18 -18.37
C LEU A 232 10.09 -11.42 -18.13
N GLY A 233 10.81 -11.54 -19.25
CA GLY A 233 12.07 -12.26 -19.30
C GLY A 233 13.08 -11.67 -18.34
N GLY A 234 13.31 -12.37 -17.22
CA GLY A 234 14.59 -12.96 -16.80
C GLY A 234 15.82 -12.06 -16.66
N GLY A 235 15.74 -10.78 -16.94
CA GLY A 235 16.84 -9.84 -16.73
C GLY A 235 16.41 -8.87 -15.66
N GLY A 236 16.85 -9.13 -14.42
CA GLY A 236 16.95 -8.11 -13.36
C GLY A 236 17.95 -7.03 -13.78
N GLY A 237 17.65 -6.38 -14.90
CA GLY A 237 18.56 -5.61 -15.72
C GLY A 237 18.64 -4.17 -15.25
N GLU A 238 19.74 -3.55 -15.63
CA GLU A 238 19.92 -2.11 -15.60
C GLU A 238 18.68 -1.45 -16.26
N GLY A 239 17.83 -0.79 -15.47
CA GLY A 239 16.58 -0.18 -15.93
C GLY A 239 15.28 -0.66 -15.26
N GLU A 240 15.26 -1.79 -14.53
CA GLU A 240 14.02 -2.23 -13.86
C GLU A 240 13.55 -1.25 -12.79
N TYR A 241 14.48 -0.70 -11.99
CA TYR A 241 14.16 0.33 -11.01
C TYR A 241 13.59 1.57 -11.69
N GLU A 242 14.18 2.01 -12.79
CA GLU A 242 13.74 3.19 -13.54
C GLU A 242 12.31 3.01 -14.07
N ARG A 243 11.96 1.81 -14.54
CA ARG A 243 10.60 1.47 -14.96
C ARG A 243 9.61 1.51 -13.80
N TRP A 244 9.95 0.90 -12.67
CA TRP A 244 9.09 0.90 -11.48
C TRP A 244 8.94 2.30 -10.88
N ARG A 245 10.01 3.10 -10.88
CA ARG A 245 9.97 4.51 -10.47
C ARG A 245 9.06 5.31 -11.38
N ASP A 246 9.20 5.18 -12.71
CA ASP A 246 8.36 5.90 -13.66
C ASP A 246 6.88 5.58 -13.47
N TRP A 247 6.54 4.29 -13.33
CA TRP A 247 5.17 3.89 -13.01
C TRP A 247 4.69 4.47 -11.67
N PHE A 248 5.54 4.41 -10.64
CA PHE A 248 5.19 4.89 -9.32
C PHE A 248 4.90 6.40 -9.34
N GLU A 249 5.70 7.18 -10.07
CA GLU A 249 5.60 8.64 -10.14
C GLU A 249 4.54 9.17 -11.10
N HIS A 250 4.39 8.56 -12.27
CA HIS A 250 3.69 9.21 -13.39
C HIS A 250 2.46 8.47 -13.90
N GLN A 251 2.26 7.22 -13.50
CA GLN A 251 1.20 6.37 -14.06
C GLN A 251 0.12 6.07 -13.03
N GLU A 252 -1.08 5.74 -13.50
CA GLU A 252 -2.13 5.20 -12.64
C GLU A 252 -1.80 3.77 -12.20
N HIS A 253 -2.36 3.32 -11.08
CA HIS A 253 -2.00 2.02 -10.52
C HIS A 253 -2.34 0.86 -11.47
N HIS A 254 -3.46 0.96 -12.19
CA HIS A 254 -3.93 -0.08 -13.11
C HIS A 254 -3.05 -0.20 -14.39
N GLU A 255 -2.20 0.78 -14.67
CA GLU A 255 -1.30 0.73 -15.83
C GLU A 255 -0.17 -0.30 -15.65
N ALA A 256 0.25 -0.59 -14.41
CA ALA A 256 1.28 -1.61 -14.16
C ALA A 256 0.79 -3.05 -14.38
N SER A 257 -0.51 -3.32 -14.22
CA SER A 257 -1.08 -4.66 -14.35
C SER A 257 -1.39 -5.06 -15.80
N GLY A 258 -0.93 -4.27 -16.79
CA GLY A 258 -1.28 -4.46 -18.19
C GLY A 258 -2.73 -4.13 -18.50
N GLY A 259 -3.32 -3.17 -17.78
CA GLY A 259 -4.69 -2.70 -17.97
C GLY A 259 -5.77 -3.56 -17.28
N LEU A 260 -5.38 -4.48 -16.39
CA LEU A 260 -6.36 -5.21 -15.59
C LEU A 260 -6.93 -4.29 -14.51
N THR A 261 -8.25 -4.11 -14.50
CA THR A 261 -8.95 -3.35 -13.46
C THR A 261 -8.71 -4.00 -12.09
N PRO A 262 -8.02 -3.30 -11.17
CA PRO A 262 -7.73 -3.79 -9.83
C PRO A 262 -9.01 -4.11 -9.05
N GLY A 263 -8.93 -5.05 -8.10
CA GLY A 263 -10.09 -5.47 -7.31
C GLY A 263 -10.79 -4.31 -6.60
N TYR A 264 -10.02 -3.32 -6.10
CA TYR A 264 -10.57 -2.16 -5.41
C TYR A 264 -11.38 -1.22 -6.30
N LEU A 265 -11.08 -1.14 -7.62
CA LEU A 265 -11.88 -0.35 -8.57
C LEU A 265 -13.16 -1.08 -9.01
N ARG A 266 -13.23 -2.41 -8.90
CA ARG A 266 -14.42 -3.18 -9.33
C ARG A 266 -15.65 -2.84 -8.48
N ASN A 267 -15.45 -2.49 -7.22
CA ASN A 267 -16.52 -2.10 -6.31
C ASN A 267 -17.01 -0.67 -6.56
N CYS A 268 -16.34 0.13 -7.40
CA CYS A 268 -16.76 1.49 -7.74
C CYS A 268 -17.79 1.52 -8.89
N GLY A 269 -17.98 0.42 -9.63
CA GLY A 269 -18.87 0.38 -10.81
C GLY A 269 -20.35 0.08 -10.52
N THR A 270 -20.73 -0.22 -9.28
CA THR A 270 -22.10 -0.62 -8.91
C THR A 270 -22.94 0.52 -8.30
N TRP A 271 -22.48 1.77 -8.37
CA TRP A 271 -23.12 2.94 -7.74
C TRP A 271 -23.91 3.81 -8.73
N SER A 272 -24.54 3.19 -9.73
CA SER A 272 -25.44 3.87 -10.70
C SER A 272 -26.88 3.48 -10.49
#